data_AF-A0A1M4EFL6-F1
#
_entry.id   AF-A0A1M4EFL6-F1
#
_cell.length_a   1.000
_cell.length_b   1.000
_cell.length_c   1.000
_cell.angle_alpha   90.00
_cell.angle_beta   90.00
_cell.angle_gamma   90.00
#
_symmetry.space_group_name_H-M   'P 1'
#
loop_
_entity.id
_entity.type
_entity.pdbx_description
1 polymer ?
#
loop_
_entity_poly.entity_id
_entity_poly.type
_entity_poly.pdbx_seq_one_letter_code
_entity_poly.pdbx_strand_id
1 'polypeptide(L)' 'MSAPRDENDFLHELEIEIEAEVTLAEASRPAEVAELPVTEWLFDPTDAEREEIELRGLLDAVEVLEDGSRPDDHVA' A
#
# COMPACT_ATOMS: atom_id res chain seq x y z
N MET A 1 22.66 -10.60 15.12
CA MET A 1 21.68 -9.54 15.36
C MET A 1 22.19 -8.35 14.58
N SER A 2 21.70 -8.18 13.35
CA SER A 2 22.05 -7.03 12.50
C SER A 2 21.32 -5.79 13.01
N ALA A 3 21.98 -4.65 12.86
CA ALA A 3 21.75 -3.41 13.58
C ALA A 3 20.51 -2.64 13.08
N PRO A 4 20.02 -1.61 13.80
CA PRO A 4 18.78 -0.86 13.53
C PRO A 4 18.83 0.06 12.28
N ARG A 5 19.75 -0.19 11.33
CA ARG A 5 19.78 0.49 10.03
C ARG A 5 18.92 -0.21 8.98
N ASP A 6 18.62 -1.50 9.15
CA ASP A 6 17.82 -2.28 8.21
C ASP A 6 16.31 -1.95 8.26
N GLU A 7 15.80 -1.42 9.37
CA GLU A 7 14.33 -1.27 9.54
C GLU A 7 13.76 -0.10 8.75
N ASN A 8 14.44 1.05 8.70
CA ASN A 8 13.99 2.19 7.91
C ASN A 8 14.14 1.92 6.40
N ASP A 9 15.22 1.26 6.00
CA ASP A 9 15.41 0.83 4.60
C ASP A 9 14.33 -0.19 4.19
N PHE A 10 13.98 -1.14 5.08
CA PHE A 10 12.88 -2.09 4.85
C PHE A 10 11.52 -1.41 4.73
N LEU A 11 11.21 -0.46 5.62
CA LEU A 11 9.94 0.25 5.56
C LEU A 11 9.83 1.07 4.27
N HIS A 12 10.93 1.66 3.79
CA HIS A 12 10.93 2.44 2.56
C HIS A 12 10.78 1.55 1.31
N GLU A 13 11.44 0.38 1.30
CA GLU A 13 11.21 -0.62 0.25
C GLU A 13 9.74 -1.09 0.24
N LEU A 14 9.17 -1.31 1.43
CA LEU A 14 7.76 -1.71 1.58
C LEU A 14 6.80 -0.60 1.14
N GLU A 15 7.06 0.65 1.46
CA GLU A 15 6.31 1.83 0.99
C GLU A 15 6.22 1.82 -0.55
N ILE A 16 7.37 1.68 -1.23
CA ILE A 16 7.46 1.63 -2.69
C ILE A 16 6.64 0.46 -3.28
N GLU A 17 6.72 -0.72 -2.66
CA GLU A 17 5.93 -1.89 -3.11
C GLU A 17 4.43 -1.65 -2.96
N ILE A 18 3.99 -1.09 -1.83
CA ILE A 18 2.57 -0.81 -1.59
C ILE A 18 2.07 0.26 -2.56
N GLU A 19 2.83 1.33 -2.82
CA GLU A 19 2.46 2.35 -3.82
C GLU A 19 2.26 1.75 -5.22
N ALA A 20 3.11 0.80 -5.62
CA ALA A 20 2.99 0.10 -6.89
C ALA A 20 1.70 -0.74 -6.94
N GLU A 21 1.38 -1.46 -5.87
CA GLU A 21 0.14 -2.26 -5.77
C GLU A 21 -1.12 -1.38 -5.73
N VAL A 22 -1.10 -0.25 -5.00
CA VAL A 22 -2.20 0.73 -5.02
C VAL A 22 -2.44 1.23 -6.45
N THR A 23 -1.35 1.58 -7.16
CA THR A 23 -1.44 2.04 -8.54
C THR A 23 -2.07 0.98 -9.46
N LEU A 24 -1.73 -0.29 -9.26
CA LEU A 24 -2.30 -1.40 -10.03
C LEU A 24 -3.78 -1.63 -9.70
N ALA A 25 -4.15 -1.62 -8.42
CA ALA A 25 -5.54 -1.76 -7.97
C ALA A 25 -6.42 -0.64 -8.54
N GLU A 26 -5.96 0.62 -8.46
CA GLU A 26 -6.66 1.77 -9.04
C GLU A 26 -6.78 1.65 -10.57
N ALA A 27 -5.72 1.24 -11.25
CA ALA A 27 -5.69 1.06 -12.70
C ALA A 27 -6.62 -0.08 -13.18
N SER A 28 -6.94 -1.04 -12.30
CA SER A 28 -7.87 -2.14 -12.60
C SER A 28 -9.32 -1.66 -12.74
N ARG A 29 -9.65 -0.49 -12.18
CA ARG A 29 -10.98 0.14 -12.24
C ARG A 29 -12.11 -0.82 -11.85
N PRO A 30 -12.14 -1.31 -10.61
CA PRO A 30 -13.13 -2.29 -10.15
C PRO A 30 -14.58 -1.82 -10.39
N ALA A 31 -14.84 -0.51 -10.27
CA ALA A 31 -16.15 0.07 -10.57
C ALA A 31 -16.60 -0.16 -12.02
N GLU A 32 -15.71 -0.06 -13.01
CA GLU A 32 -16.03 -0.33 -14.41
C GLU A 32 -16.26 -1.83 -14.65
N VAL A 33 -15.49 -2.70 -13.98
CA VAL A 33 -15.68 -4.15 -14.05
C VAL A 33 -17.00 -4.58 -13.43
N ALA A 34 -17.43 -3.93 -12.34
CA ALA A 34 -18.72 -4.20 -11.70
C ALA A 34 -19.95 -3.92 -12.58
N GLU A 35 -19.81 -3.09 -13.62
CA GLU A 35 -20.86 -2.82 -14.60
C GLU A 35 -21.00 -3.93 -15.65
N LEU A 36 -19.98 -4.79 -15.79
CA LEU A 36 -19.99 -5.90 -16.73
C LEU A 36 -20.85 -7.07 -16.21
N PRO A 37 -21.35 -7.93 -17.11
CA PRO A 37 -21.92 -9.21 -16.70
C PRO A 37 -20.90 -10.03 -15.89
N VAL A 38 -21.35 -10.67 -14.82
CA VAL A 38 -20.49 -11.49 -13.93
C VAL A 38 -19.67 -12.54 -14.70
N THR A 39 -20.21 -13.07 -15.81
CA THR A 39 -19.51 -14.03 -16.68
C THR A 39 -18.31 -13.44 -17.43
N GLU A 40 -18.21 -12.12 -17.50
CA GLU A 40 -17.15 -11.37 -18.19
C GLU A 40 -16.13 -10.77 -17.21
N TRP A 41 -16.35 -10.93 -15.90
CA TRP A 41 -15.42 -10.47 -14.88
C TRP A 41 -14.09 -11.23 -14.98
N LEU A 42 -12.99 -10.48 -15.05
CA LEU A 42 -11.64 -11.04 -14.97
C LEU A 42 -11.22 -11.30 -13.51
N PHE A 43 -11.83 -10.58 -12.57
CA PHE A 43 -11.64 -10.64 -11.13
C PHE A 43 -12.93 -10.18 -10.43
N ASP A 44 -13.09 -10.47 -9.15
CA ASP A 44 -14.23 -9.94 -8.38
C ASP A 44 -13.99 -8.45 -8.07
N PRO A 45 -14.83 -7.53 -8.57
CA PRO A 45 -14.64 -6.10 -8.36
C PRO A 45 -14.73 -5.70 -6.87
N THR A 46 -15.46 -6.46 -6.06
CA THR A 46 -15.56 -6.22 -4.61
C THR A 46 -14.25 -6.56 -3.90
N ASP A 47 -13.59 -7.65 -4.32
CA ASP A 47 -12.30 -8.03 -3.75
C ASP A 47 -11.21 -7.01 -4.14
N ALA A 48 -11.22 -6.53 -5.38
CA ALA A 48 -10.28 -5.50 -5.85
C ALA A 48 -10.50 -4.14 -5.14
N GLU A 49 -11.75 -3.71 -4.93
CA GLU A 49 -12.04 -2.50 -4.14
C GLU A 49 -11.58 -2.66 -2.69
N ARG A 50 -11.78 -3.83 -2.10
CA ARG A 50 -11.33 -4.11 -0.73
C ARG A 50 -9.80 -4.10 -0.62
N GLU A 51 -9.10 -4.70 -1.59
CA GLU A 51 -7.64 -4.69 -1.66
C GLU A 51 -7.10 -3.26 -1.76
N GLU A 52 -7.68 -2.41 -2.61
CA GLU A 52 -7.31 -0.99 -2.72
C GLU A 52 -7.44 -0.26 -1.37
N ILE A 53 -8.53 -0.50 -0.64
CA ILE A 53 -8.76 0.08 0.70
C ILE A 53 -7.73 -0.43 1.71
N GLU A 54 -7.46 -1.74 1.71
CA GLU A 54 -6.49 -2.37 2.61
C GLU A 54 -5.08 -1.85 2.34
N LEU A 55 -4.68 -1.72 1.07
CA LEU A 55 -3.38 -1.21 0.66
C LEU A 55 -3.18 0.26 1.07
N ARG A 56 -4.18 1.13 0.89
CA ARG A 56 -4.10 2.52 1.37
C ARG A 56 -3.95 2.60 2.88
N GLY A 57 -4.70 1.79 3.63
CA GLY A 57 -4.55 1.74 5.08
C GLY A 57 -3.19 1.21 5.52
N LEU A 58 -2.59 0.30 4.74
CA LEU A 58 -1.24 -0.21 4.99
C LEU A 58 -0.19 0.86 4.67
N LEU A 59 -0.35 1.61 3.58
CA LEU A 59 0.53 2.73 3.22
C LEU A 59 0.56 3.77 4.35
N ASP A 60 -0.60 4.22 4.83
CA ASP A 60 -0.72 5.13 5.96
C ASP A 60 0.01 4.60 7.22
N ALA A 61 -0.09 3.28 7.47
CA ALA A 61 0.58 2.66 8.60
C ALA A 61 2.11 2.62 8.46
N VAL A 62 2.61 2.36 7.25
CA VAL A 62 4.05 2.36 6.95
C VAL A 62 4.62 3.77 7.09
N GLU A 63 3.97 4.79 6.50
CA GLU A 63 4.39 6.19 6.62
C GLU A 63 4.53 6.62 8.10
N VAL A 64 3.55 6.25 8.94
CA VAL A 64 3.59 6.54 10.39
C VAL A 64 4.77 5.85 11.10
N LEU A 65 5.09 4.62 10.72
CA LEU A 65 6.22 3.89 11.30
C LEU A 65 7.56 4.45 10.84
N GLU A 66 7.66 4.88 9.59
CA GLU A 66 8.87 5.51 9.04
C GLU A 66 9.17 6.84 9.70
N ASP A 67 8.16 7.70 9.85
CA ASP A 67 8.30 9.00 10.50
C ASP A 67 8.68 8.86 11.98
N GLY A 68 8.12 7.86 12.69
CA GLY A 68 8.51 7.55 14.07
C GLY A 68 9.91 6.95 14.21
N SER A 69 10.45 6.37 13.13
CA SER A 69 11.78 5.75 13.08
C SER A 69 12.89 6.75 12.72
N ARG A 70 12.55 7.91 12.16
CA ARG A 70 13.51 9.00 11.94
C ARG A 70 13.97 9.51 13.32
N PRO A 71 15.28 9.46 13.64
CA PRO A 71 15.75 10.01 14.91
C PRO A 71 15.42 11.50 14.92
N ASP A 72 14.65 11.92 15.92
CA ASP A 72 14.32 13.32 16.21
C ASP A 72 15.56 14.18 15.97
N ASP A 73 15.54 15.01 14.92
CA ASP A 73 16.48 16.12 14.77
C ASP A 73 16.03 17.22 15.76
N HIS A 74 16.05 16.88 17.05
CA HIS A 74 15.81 17.79 18.15
C HIS A 74 17.04 18.71 18.27
N VAL A 75 17.02 19.78 17.46
CA VAL A 75 17.91 20.93 17.60
C VAL A 75 17.66 21.56 18.97
N ALA A 76 18.70 21.53 19.80
CA ALA A 76 18.77 22.15 21.13
C ALA A 76 18.81 23.68 21.08
#